data_AF-A0A9D4KWD6-F1
#
_entry.id   AF-A0A9D4KWD6-F1
#
_cell.length_a   1.000
_cell.length_b   1.000
_cell.length_c   1.000
_cell.angle_alpha   90.00
_cell.angle_beta   90.00
_cell.angle_gamma   90.00
#
_symmetry.space_group_name_H-M   'P 1'
#
loop_
_entity.id
_entity.type
_entity.pdbx_description
1 polymer ?
#
loop_
_entity_poly.entity_id
_entity_poly.type
_entity_poly.pdbx_seq_one_letter_code
_entity_poly.pdbx_strand_id
1 'polypeptide(L)'
;MPNYVKRPESERSCSGIFLSCEYGICIKETGVKRCECDLGATGPLCEHRCCRDCGAHGSCRIIPKDGCDCERNYKGKNCETRIEVPDIFCNCVHGSCNEAGTCKCYEGWTGATCEISCTDNCGQGNTCVKVFGKVMCMQTGLETTSQRSITIIPRLDACNSSYVLRPVKERSCMGMYNCVYGTCFTQAN
;
A
#
# COMPACT_ATOMS: atom_id res chain seq x y z
N MET A 1 -5.23 -30.20 -22.17
CA MET A 1 -6.49 -29.49 -21.91
C MET A 1 -7.63 -30.43 -22.24
N PRO A 2 -8.68 -30.51 -21.41
CA PRO A 2 -9.89 -31.21 -21.84
C PRO A 2 -10.42 -30.51 -23.10
N ASN A 3 -11.00 -31.29 -24.00
CA ASN A 3 -11.45 -30.88 -25.32
C ASN A 3 -12.36 -29.64 -25.27
N TYR A 4 -11.79 -28.45 -25.48
CA TYR A 4 -12.60 -27.24 -25.60
C TYR A 4 -13.41 -27.34 -26.90
N VAL A 5 -14.73 -27.33 -26.76
CA VAL A 5 -15.65 -27.29 -27.88
C VAL A 5 -16.07 -25.84 -28.08
N LYS A 6 -15.80 -25.32 -29.28
CA LYS A 6 -16.15 -23.93 -29.61
C LYS A 6 -17.65 -23.73 -29.48
N ARG A 7 -18.04 -22.67 -28.78
CA ARG A 7 -19.45 -22.27 -28.64
C ARG A 7 -20.10 -22.02 -30.01
N PRO A 8 -21.41 -22.26 -30.16
CA PRO A 8 -22.13 -21.98 -31.39
C PRO A 8 -21.99 -20.52 -31.85
N GLU A 9 -22.04 -20.29 -33.16
CA GLU A 9 -21.99 -18.96 -33.79
C GLU A 9 -22.96 -17.95 -33.14
N SER A 10 -24.15 -18.42 -32.76
CA SER A 10 -25.22 -17.63 -32.15
C SER A 10 -24.85 -17.05 -30.78
N GLU A 11 -24.01 -17.73 -30.01
CA GLU A 11 -23.57 -17.29 -28.69
C GLU A 11 -22.35 -16.40 -28.75
N ARG A 12 -21.44 -16.69 -29.68
CA ARG A 12 -20.16 -15.98 -29.76
C ARG A 12 -20.16 -14.76 -30.68
N SER A 13 -21.22 -14.49 -31.45
CA SER A 13 -21.28 -13.38 -32.42
C SER A 13 -22.19 -12.22 -31.99
N CYS A 14 -21.60 -11.02 -31.89
CA CYS A 14 -22.31 -9.81 -31.50
C CYS A 14 -23.03 -9.08 -32.64
N SER A 15 -22.58 -9.29 -33.88
CA SER A 15 -23.10 -8.56 -35.04
C SER A 15 -22.77 -9.23 -36.38
N GLY A 16 -22.62 -10.55 -36.40
CA GLY A 16 -22.10 -11.28 -37.57
C GLY A 16 -20.56 -11.35 -37.56
N ILE A 17 -19.94 -11.33 -38.75
CA ILE A 17 -18.52 -11.67 -38.97
C ILE A 17 -17.53 -10.71 -38.26
N PHE A 18 -17.92 -9.47 -37.96
CA PHE A 18 -16.98 -8.43 -37.51
C PHE A 18 -16.65 -8.43 -36.02
N LEU A 19 -17.46 -9.07 -35.16
CA LEU A 19 -17.20 -9.13 -33.72
C LEU A 19 -17.63 -10.49 -33.18
N SER A 20 -16.66 -11.40 -33.10
CA SER A 20 -16.83 -12.77 -32.64
C SER A 20 -15.84 -13.12 -31.53
N CYS A 21 -16.34 -13.65 -30.43
CA CYS A 21 -15.54 -14.14 -29.32
C CYS A 21 -15.00 -15.54 -29.65
N GLU A 22 -13.69 -15.78 -29.53
CA GLU A 22 -13.11 -17.07 -29.88
C GLU A 22 -13.34 -18.11 -28.77
N TYR A 23 -13.01 -17.71 -27.53
CA TYR A 23 -13.20 -18.49 -26.30
C TYR A 23 -14.10 -17.74 -25.31
N GLY A 24 -15.34 -17.43 -25.70
CA GLY A 24 -16.27 -16.70 -24.84
C GLY A 24 -17.66 -16.48 -25.44
N ILE A 25 -18.53 -15.84 -24.66
CA ILE A 25 -19.88 -15.44 -25.07
C ILE A 25 -19.91 -13.96 -25.42
N CYS A 26 -20.67 -13.62 -26.46
CA CYS A 26 -20.97 -12.23 -26.76
C CYS A 26 -22.12 -11.71 -25.90
N ILE A 27 -21.88 -10.61 -25.18
CA ILE A 27 -22.91 -9.86 -24.47
C ILE A 27 -23.33 -8.63 -25.28
N LYS A 28 -24.65 -8.47 -25.47
CA LYS A 28 -25.28 -7.34 -26.16
C LYS A 28 -26.11 -6.53 -25.15
N GLU A 29 -25.47 -5.60 -24.47
CA GLU A 29 -26.17 -4.62 -23.61
C GLU A 29 -26.45 -3.33 -24.42
N THR A 30 -27.41 -2.51 -23.98
CA THR A 30 -27.87 -1.32 -24.72
C THR A 30 -26.70 -0.41 -25.12
N GLY A 31 -26.30 -0.50 -26.39
CA GLY A 31 -25.20 0.29 -26.97
C GLY A 31 -23.79 -0.29 -26.81
N VAL A 32 -23.59 -1.39 -26.07
CA VAL A 32 -22.26 -1.97 -25.83
C VAL A 32 -22.25 -3.45 -26.19
N LYS A 33 -21.29 -3.84 -27.01
CA LYS A 33 -20.99 -5.25 -27.36
C LYS A 33 -19.64 -5.60 -26.79
N ARG A 34 -19.58 -6.64 -25.96
CA ARG A 34 -18.34 -7.11 -25.35
C ARG A 34 -18.30 -8.64 -25.31
N CYS A 35 -17.09 -9.19 -25.27
CA CYS A 35 -16.88 -10.60 -25.00
C CYS A 35 -16.72 -10.82 -23.50
N GLU A 36 -17.44 -11.81 -22.97
CA GLU A 36 -17.17 -12.38 -21.66
C GLU A 36 -16.44 -13.70 -21.87
N CYS A 37 -15.17 -13.74 -21.46
CA CYS A 37 -14.27 -14.85 -21.77
C CYS A 37 -14.54 -16.06 -20.88
N ASP A 38 -14.46 -17.25 -21.48
CA ASP A 38 -14.46 -18.50 -20.75
C ASP A 38 -13.20 -18.61 -19.87
N LEU A 39 -13.23 -19.50 -18.87
CA LEU A 39 -12.12 -19.66 -17.94
C LEU A 39 -10.79 -19.94 -18.67
N GLY A 40 -9.77 -19.16 -18.34
CA GLY A 40 -8.45 -19.27 -18.96
C GLY A 40 -8.36 -18.61 -20.34
N ALA A 41 -9.40 -17.95 -20.84
CA ALA A 41 -9.32 -17.11 -22.02
C ALA A 41 -9.17 -15.63 -21.67
N THR A 42 -8.47 -14.90 -22.53
CA THR A 42 -8.13 -13.50 -22.34
C THR A 42 -7.97 -12.81 -23.69
N GLY A 43 -7.91 -11.48 -23.68
CA GLY A 43 -7.91 -10.64 -24.86
C GLY A 43 -9.28 -10.02 -25.12
N PRO A 44 -9.33 -8.94 -25.91
CA PRO A 44 -10.57 -8.22 -26.22
C PRO A 44 -11.62 -9.08 -26.95
N LEU A 45 -11.19 -10.12 -27.66
CA LEU A 45 -12.06 -11.09 -28.36
C LEU A 45 -11.95 -12.49 -27.75
N CYS A 46 -11.36 -12.60 -26.55
CA CYS A 46 -11.06 -13.89 -25.92
C CYS A 46 -10.25 -14.80 -26.86
N GLU A 47 -9.33 -14.24 -27.64
CA GLU A 47 -8.54 -14.93 -28.66
C GLU A 47 -7.31 -15.63 -28.09
N HIS A 48 -6.89 -15.23 -26.88
CA HIS A 48 -5.75 -15.78 -26.22
C HIS A 48 -6.15 -16.80 -25.17
N ARG A 49 -5.43 -17.91 -25.11
CA ARG A 49 -5.63 -18.95 -24.09
C ARG A 49 -4.45 -18.95 -23.14
N CYS A 50 -4.74 -19.01 -21.85
CA CYS A 50 -3.80 -19.25 -20.78
C CYS A 50 -4.20 -20.56 -20.10
N CYS A 51 -3.48 -21.62 -20.47
CA CYS A 51 -3.90 -22.99 -20.21
C CYS A 51 -3.16 -23.62 -19.02
N ARG A 52 -2.23 -22.87 -18.43
CA ARG A 52 -1.43 -23.33 -17.31
C ARG A 52 -2.33 -23.37 -16.07
N ASP A 53 -2.25 -24.49 -15.36
CA ASP A 53 -2.82 -24.62 -14.03
C ASP A 53 -1.97 -23.81 -13.04
N CYS A 54 -2.56 -22.76 -12.47
CA CYS A 54 -1.91 -21.87 -11.51
C CYS A 54 -2.35 -22.13 -10.07
N GLY A 55 -2.96 -23.30 -9.82
CA GLY A 55 -3.41 -23.71 -8.50
C GLY A 55 -4.51 -22.80 -7.94
N ALA A 56 -4.76 -22.92 -6.64
CA ALA A 56 -5.78 -22.12 -5.94
C ALA A 56 -5.32 -20.67 -5.64
N HIS A 57 -4.02 -20.38 -5.77
CA HIS A 57 -3.39 -19.12 -5.36
C HIS A 57 -2.75 -18.37 -6.52
N GLY A 58 -3.23 -18.59 -7.73
CA GLY A 58 -2.68 -17.97 -8.92
C GLY A 58 -3.69 -17.82 -10.03
N SER A 59 -3.57 -16.73 -10.78
CA SER A 59 -4.34 -16.49 -11.99
C SER A 59 -3.45 -16.64 -13.22
N CYS A 60 -3.90 -17.38 -14.22
CA CYS A 60 -3.14 -17.53 -15.46
C CYS A 60 -3.16 -16.21 -16.26
N ARG A 61 -1.99 -15.70 -16.62
CA ARG A 61 -1.81 -14.49 -17.44
C ARG A 61 -0.78 -14.72 -18.55
N ILE A 62 -0.90 -13.96 -19.63
CA ILE A 62 0.03 -14.01 -20.75
C ILE A 62 1.07 -12.91 -20.57
N ILE A 63 2.26 -13.29 -20.13
CA ILE A 63 3.37 -12.37 -19.86
C ILE A 63 4.65 -13.05 -20.34
N PRO A 64 5.30 -12.58 -21.42
CA PRO A 64 4.94 -12.73 -22.85
C PRO A 64 4.48 -14.14 -23.34
N LYS A 65 4.42 -15.15 -22.46
CA LYS A 65 3.82 -16.49 -22.71
C LYS A 65 2.91 -16.85 -21.52
N ASP A 66 2.21 -17.99 -21.60
CA ASP A 66 1.40 -18.53 -20.49
C ASP A 66 2.22 -18.64 -19.20
N GLY A 67 1.88 -17.81 -18.22
CA GLY A 67 2.51 -17.73 -16.90
C GLY A 67 1.45 -17.59 -15.81
N CYS A 68 1.87 -17.81 -14.57
CA CYS A 68 1.00 -17.64 -13.41
C CYS A 68 1.33 -16.33 -12.70
N ASP A 69 0.30 -15.52 -12.47
CA ASP A 69 0.33 -14.37 -11.59
C ASP A 69 -0.11 -14.83 -10.21
N CYS A 70 0.83 -15.00 -9.29
CA CYS A 70 0.58 -15.58 -7.97
C CYS A 70 0.06 -14.53 -6.98
N GLU A 71 -0.85 -14.97 -6.11
CA GLU A 71 -1.31 -14.18 -4.96
C GLU A 71 -0.15 -13.82 -4.03
N ARG A 72 -0.35 -12.77 -3.20
CA ARG A 72 0.62 -12.36 -2.19
C ARG A 72 0.98 -13.56 -1.30
N ASN A 73 2.28 -13.78 -1.13
CA ASN A 73 2.86 -14.89 -0.38
C ASN A 73 2.75 -16.28 -1.04
N TYR A 74 2.59 -16.36 -2.36
CA TYR A 74 2.74 -17.61 -3.11
C TYR A 74 3.76 -17.46 -4.24
N LYS A 75 4.51 -18.54 -4.48
CA LYS A 75 5.49 -18.66 -5.56
C LYS A 75 5.47 -20.06 -6.14
N GLY A 76 6.30 -20.28 -7.15
CA GLY A 76 6.36 -21.55 -7.88
C GLY A 76 5.83 -21.38 -9.28
N LYS A 77 5.92 -22.45 -10.07
CA LYS A 77 5.53 -22.40 -11.48
C LYS A 77 4.00 -22.28 -11.64
N ASN A 78 3.28 -22.80 -10.65
CA ASN A 78 1.84 -22.93 -10.55
C ASN A 78 1.31 -22.35 -9.21
N CYS A 79 2.05 -21.43 -8.58
CA CYS A 79 1.70 -20.80 -7.30
C CYS A 79 1.44 -21.79 -6.14
N GLU A 80 2.08 -22.96 -6.19
CA GLU A 80 1.91 -24.09 -5.29
C GLU A 80 2.66 -23.93 -3.96
N THR A 81 3.70 -23.08 -3.95
CA THR A 81 4.56 -22.89 -2.78
C THR A 81 4.14 -21.65 -2.04
N ARG A 82 3.62 -21.81 -0.81
CA ARG A 82 3.47 -20.69 0.10
C ARG A 82 4.86 -20.13 0.41
N ILE A 83 5.04 -18.83 0.22
CA ILE A 83 6.17 -18.09 0.72
C ILE A 83 5.99 -18.06 2.24
N GLU A 84 6.52 -19.07 2.91
CA GLU A 84 6.92 -18.93 4.31
C GLU A 84 7.93 -17.79 4.32
N VAL A 85 7.53 -16.67 4.93
CA VAL A 85 8.28 -15.42 4.96
C VAL A 85 9.75 -15.75 5.18
N PRO A 86 10.62 -15.63 4.16
CA PRO A 86 12.03 -15.84 4.41
C PRO A 86 12.45 -14.62 5.21
N ASP A 87 13.00 -14.82 6.40
CA ASP A 87 13.76 -13.81 7.15
C ASP A 87 14.76 -13.04 6.25
N ILE A 88 15.12 -13.60 5.09
CA ILE A 88 15.98 -13.03 4.03
C ILE A 88 15.55 -11.64 3.49
N PHE A 89 14.28 -11.23 3.57
CA PHE A 89 13.90 -9.86 3.14
C PHE A 89 13.73 -8.85 4.29
N CYS A 90 13.85 -9.27 5.55
CA CYS A 90 13.97 -8.34 6.67
C CYS A 90 15.41 -8.34 7.17
N ASN A 91 16.20 -7.39 6.66
CA ASN A 91 17.50 -7.09 7.23
C ASN A 91 17.36 -6.30 8.54
N CYS A 92 16.59 -6.82 9.51
CA CYS A 92 16.44 -6.17 10.80
C CYS A 92 17.73 -6.42 11.64
N VAL A 93 18.61 -5.42 11.76
CA VAL A 93 19.92 -5.55 12.44
C VAL A 93 19.74 -5.74 13.95
N HIS A 94 18.90 -4.93 14.58
CA HIS A 94 18.55 -5.00 16.00
C HIS A 94 17.03 -4.99 16.19
N GLY A 95 16.36 -5.98 15.63
CA GLY A 95 14.91 -6.12 15.73
C GLY A 95 14.40 -7.44 15.19
N SER A 96 13.09 -7.64 15.29
CA SER A 96 12.39 -8.80 14.76
C SER A 96 11.51 -8.42 13.57
N CYS A 97 11.44 -9.28 12.56
CA CYS A 97 10.53 -9.12 11.43
C CYS A 97 9.08 -9.41 11.87
N ASN A 98 8.12 -8.61 11.41
CA ASN A 98 6.71 -8.94 11.53
C ASN A 98 6.17 -9.64 10.27
N GLU A 99 4.93 -10.14 10.35
CA GLU A 99 4.25 -10.84 9.25
C GLU A 99 4.10 -9.98 7.98
N ALA A 100 4.22 -8.66 8.09
CA ALA A 100 4.18 -7.71 6.97
C ALA A 100 5.57 -7.39 6.36
N GLY A 101 6.65 -8.02 6.85
CA GLY A 101 8.01 -7.79 6.35
C GLY A 101 8.64 -6.47 6.83
N THR A 102 8.14 -5.91 7.94
CA THR A 102 8.67 -4.67 8.54
C THR A 102 9.35 -4.95 9.88
N CYS A 103 10.42 -4.21 10.18
CA CYS A 103 11.22 -4.41 11.38
C CYS A 103 10.52 -3.83 12.62
N LYS A 104 10.37 -4.64 13.65
CA LYS A 104 10.10 -4.18 15.01
C LYS A 104 11.42 -4.09 15.77
N CYS A 105 11.90 -2.88 16.00
CA CYS A 105 13.20 -2.66 16.65
C CYS A 105 13.18 -2.99 18.14
N TYR A 106 14.30 -3.51 18.63
CA TYR A 106 14.54 -3.67 20.06
C TYR A 106 14.70 -2.31 20.73
N GLU A 107 14.57 -2.30 22.06
CA GLU A 107 14.71 -1.08 22.85
C GLU A 107 16.05 -0.39 22.55
N GLY A 108 16.01 0.93 22.35
CA GLY A 108 17.18 1.71 21.99
C GLY A 108 17.58 1.66 20.51
N TRP A 109 16.77 1.06 19.62
CA TRP A 109 17.05 1.03 18.17
C TRP A 109 15.90 1.60 17.33
N THR A 110 16.24 2.22 16.20
CA THR A 110 15.29 2.75 15.22
C THR A 110 15.84 2.65 13.79
N GLY A 111 15.08 3.11 12.80
CA GLY A 111 15.42 2.97 11.39
C GLY A 111 14.56 1.91 10.68
N ALA A 112 14.65 1.85 9.36
CA ALA A 112 13.84 0.91 8.56
C ALA A 112 14.28 -0.55 8.78
N THR A 113 15.54 -0.72 9.20
CA THR A 113 16.24 -1.97 9.44
C THR A 113 16.77 -2.06 10.88
N CYS A 114 16.33 -1.18 11.80
CA CYS A 114 16.85 -1.12 13.17
C CYS A 114 18.38 -0.93 13.24
N GLU A 115 18.90 -0.13 12.30
CA GLU A 115 20.32 0.16 12.11
C GLU A 115 20.82 1.35 12.94
N ILE A 116 19.91 2.13 13.51
CA ILE A 116 20.22 3.38 14.22
C ILE A 116 20.12 3.16 15.73
N SER A 117 21.25 3.28 16.43
CA SER A 117 21.31 3.29 17.90
C SER A 117 20.79 4.62 18.45
N CYS A 118 19.83 4.55 19.35
CA CYS A 118 19.27 5.67 20.11
C CYS A 118 20.07 5.95 21.39
N THR A 119 20.98 5.05 21.77
CA THR A 119 21.75 5.10 23.02
C THR A 119 22.75 6.26 23.05
N ASP A 120 23.23 6.71 21.89
CA ASP A 120 24.27 7.73 21.78
C ASP A 120 23.73 9.16 21.58
N ASN A 121 22.43 9.34 21.31
CA ASN A 121 21.92 10.62 20.79
C ASN A 121 20.78 11.30 21.57
N CYS A 122 20.07 10.61 22.47
CA CYS A 122 18.93 11.22 23.18
C CYS A 122 19.08 11.38 24.69
N GLY A 123 20.17 10.92 25.31
CA GLY A 123 20.33 10.98 26.77
C GLY A 123 19.32 10.09 27.51
N GLN A 124 19.56 9.84 28.80
CA GLN A 124 18.76 8.92 29.60
C GLN A 124 17.34 9.50 29.84
N GLY A 125 16.29 8.73 29.54
CA GLY A 125 14.88 9.12 29.79
C GLY A 125 14.13 9.76 28.61
N ASN A 126 14.69 9.78 27.41
CA ASN A 126 14.03 10.29 26.20
C ASN A 126 13.75 9.16 25.19
N THR A 127 12.60 9.20 24.53
CA THR A 127 12.18 8.26 23.47
C THR A 127 12.58 8.81 22.11
N CYS A 128 13.28 8.03 21.30
CA CYS A 128 13.72 8.44 19.97
C CYS A 128 12.71 7.99 18.89
N VAL A 129 12.30 8.90 18.01
CA VAL A 129 11.38 8.61 16.89
C VAL A 129 11.88 9.17 15.57
N LYS A 130 11.56 8.49 14.46
CA LYS A 130 11.89 8.95 13.10
C LYS A 130 10.69 9.68 12.49
N VAL A 131 10.82 10.99 12.29
CA VAL A 131 9.79 11.84 11.66
C VAL A 131 10.38 12.41 10.37
N PHE A 132 9.78 12.08 9.22
CA PHE A 132 10.24 12.51 7.88
C PHE A 132 11.73 12.29 7.62
N GLY A 133 12.26 11.12 8.01
CA GLY A 133 13.67 10.77 7.75
C GLY A 133 14.66 11.40 8.72
N LYS A 134 14.22 12.20 9.70
CA LYS A 134 15.06 12.78 10.75
C LYS A 134 14.80 12.10 12.08
N VAL A 135 15.87 11.87 12.82
CA VAL A 135 15.83 11.34 14.19
C VAL A 135 15.49 12.48 15.14
N MET A 136 14.43 12.32 15.94
CA MET A 136 13.98 13.28 16.95
C MET A 136 13.92 12.63 18.32
N CYS A 137 14.37 13.36 19.35
CA CYS A 137 14.23 12.94 20.75
C CYS A 137 12.93 13.52 21.32
N MET A 138 12.06 12.67 21.84
CA MET A 138 10.83 13.01 22.56
C MET A 138 11.03 12.77 24.05
N GLN A 139 10.74 13.76 24.88
CA GLN A 139 10.79 13.62 26.33
C GLN A 139 9.49 13.00 26.83
N THR A 140 9.57 11.93 27.63
CA THR A 140 8.39 11.29 28.21
C THR A 140 7.67 12.28 29.13
N GLY A 141 6.43 12.65 28.79
CA GLY A 141 5.57 13.54 29.59
C GLY A 141 5.17 14.87 28.93
N LEU A 142 5.68 15.21 27.74
CA LEU A 142 5.16 16.33 26.95
C LEU A 142 4.16 15.84 25.89
N GLU A 143 2.87 16.09 26.10
CA GLU A 143 1.91 16.12 25.00
C GLU A 143 2.18 17.38 24.16
N THR A 144 2.80 17.20 22.98
CA THR A 144 3.24 18.32 22.12
C THR A 144 2.10 19.05 21.43
N THR A 145 0.90 18.45 21.40
CA THR A 145 -0.26 18.99 20.68
C THR A 145 -1.55 18.65 21.40
N SER A 146 -2.31 19.67 21.80
CA SER A 146 -3.73 19.54 22.13
C SER A 146 -4.55 20.50 21.27
N GLN A 147 -5.67 20.03 20.72
CA GLN A 147 -6.51 20.82 19.82
C GLN A 147 -7.61 21.51 20.63
N ARG A 148 -7.45 22.81 20.89
CA ARG A 148 -8.26 23.54 21.90
C ARG A 148 -9.54 24.23 21.39
N SER A 149 -10.06 23.91 20.20
CA SER A 149 -11.24 24.63 19.68
C SER A 149 -12.20 23.72 18.90
N ILE A 150 -13.48 23.77 19.28
CA ILE A 150 -14.63 23.18 18.55
C ILE A 150 -15.22 24.20 17.55
N THR A 151 -14.85 25.48 17.66
CA THR A 151 -15.38 26.56 16.81
C THR A 151 -14.43 26.81 15.63
N ILE A 152 -14.94 26.61 14.41
CA ILE A 152 -14.19 26.82 13.16
C ILE A 152 -14.22 28.32 12.83
N ILE A 153 -13.14 29.03 13.13
CA ILE A 153 -12.93 30.40 12.68
C ILE A 153 -12.13 30.34 11.37
N PRO A 154 -12.62 30.88 10.23
CA PRO A 154 -11.98 30.72 8.92
C PRO A 154 -10.50 31.13 8.84
N ARG A 155 -10.08 32.13 9.63
CA ARG A 155 -8.67 32.59 9.68
C ARG A 155 -7.74 31.68 10.49
N LEU A 156 -8.29 30.73 11.24
CA LEU A 156 -7.56 29.78 12.10
C LEU A 156 -7.61 28.34 11.58
N ASP A 157 -8.26 28.13 10.44
CA ASP A 157 -8.26 26.86 9.71
C ASP A 157 -7.06 26.83 8.76
N ALA A 158 -6.11 25.93 9.01
CA ALA A 158 -4.90 25.79 8.19
C ALA A 158 -5.19 25.36 6.74
N CYS A 159 -6.39 24.83 6.47
CA CYS A 159 -6.83 24.46 5.13
C CYS A 159 -7.51 25.61 4.37
N ASN A 160 -7.75 26.76 5.02
CA ASN A 160 -8.41 27.90 4.41
C ASN A 160 -7.40 28.84 3.73
N SER A 161 -7.73 29.34 2.54
CA SER A 161 -6.89 30.29 1.78
C SER A 161 -6.69 31.64 2.47
N SER A 162 -7.52 31.96 3.46
CA SER A 162 -7.42 33.17 4.29
C SER A 162 -6.63 32.95 5.60
N TYR A 163 -5.95 31.80 5.73
CA TYR A 163 -5.14 31.49 6.91
C TYR A 163 -3.97 32.47 7.06
N VAL A 164 -3.77 32.97 8.29
CA VAL A 164 -2.63 33.83 8.63
C VAL A 164 -1.86 33.18 9.76
N LEU A 165 -0.55 32.99 9.55
CA LEU A 165 0.36 32.45 10.57
C LEU A 165 0.31 33.32 11.83
N ARG A 166 0.16 32.67 12.99
CA ARG A 166 0.25 33.33 14.29
C ARG A 166 1.64 33.95 14.51
N PRO A 167 1.77 35.02 15.33
CA PRO A 167 3.06 35.64 15.64
C PRO A 167 4.12 34.64 16.12
N VAL A 168 5.40 34.87 15.78
CA VAL A 168 6.52 33.99 16.15
C VAL A 168 6.55 33.69 17.66
N LYS A 169 6.27 34.70 18.48
CA LYS A 169 6.17 34.59 19.95
C LYS A 169 5.13 33.59 20.46
N GLU A 170 4.12 33.28 19.67
CA GLU A 170 3.03 32.35 20.03
C GLU A 170 3.25 30.94 19.46
N ARG A 171 4.10 30.81 18.43
CA ARG A 171 4.39 29.52 17.78
C ARG A 171 5.75 28.92 18.16
N SER A 172 6.64 29.66 18.78
CA SER A 172 7.97 29.16 19.16
C SER A 172 8.01 28.70 20.62
N CYS A 173 8.45 27.46 20.87
CA CYS A 173 8.85 26.96 22.19
C CYS A 173 10.33 26.61 22.24
N MET A 174 10.94 26.80 23.41
CA MET A 174 12.28 26.29 23.78
C MET A 174 13.28 26.25 22.61
N GLY A 175 13.64 27.42 22.06
CA GLY A 175 14.78 27.68 21.15
C GLY A 175 14.81 26.97 19.79
N MET A 176 14.23 25.78 19.66
CA MET A 176 14.37 24.85 18.54
C MET A 176 13.02 24.30 18.05
N TYR A 177 11.92 24.57 18.75
CA TYR A 177 10.60 24.04 18.39
C TYR A 177 9.68 25.15 17.86
N ASN A 178 9.07 24.93 16.69
CA ASN A 178 8.13 25.87 16.07
C ASN A 178 6.82 25.17 15.64
N CYS A 179 5.70 25.60 16.20
CA CYS A 179 4.35 25.17 15.85
C CYS A 179 3.85 25.92 14.62
N VAL A 180 4.06 25.34 13.43
CA VAL A 180 3.69 25.99 12.15
C VAL A 180 2.19 26.35 12.09
N TYR A 181 1.32 25.48 12.60
CA TYR A 181 -0.14 25.65 12.53
C TYR A 181 -0.82 25.65 13.90
N GLY A 182 -0.17 26.18 14.94
CA GLY A 182 -0.70 26.14 16.30
C GLY A 182 -0.05 27.12 17.26
N THR A 183 -0.50 27.09 18.51
CA THR A 183 0.09 27.83 19.62
C THR A 183 0.94 26.88 20.45
N CYS A 184 2.09 27.36 20.88
CA CYS A 184 2.98 26.60 21.72
C CYS A 184 2.77 26.99 23.19
N PHE A 185 2.52 26.01 24.06
CA PHE A 185 2.37 26.20 25.50
C PHE A 185 3.36 25.32 26.23
N THR A 186 4.14 25.91 27.13
CA THR A 186 4.94 25.16 28.11
C THR A 186 4.09 24.98 29.35
N GLN A 187 3.76 23.74 29.74
CA GLN A 187 3.23 23.51 31.08
C GLN A 187 4.35 23.80 32.07
N ALA A 188 4.20 24.89 32.82
CA ALA A 188 4.98 25.08 34.04
C ALA A 188 4.34 24.19 35.12
N ASN A 189 5.14 23.34 35.74
CA ASN A 189 4.82 22.84 37.08
C ASN A 189 4.89 23.99 38.09
#